data_AF-A0A6A5DSI3-F1
#
_entry.id   AF-A0A6A5DSI3-F1
#
_cell.length_a   1.000
_cell.length_b   1.000
_cell.length_c   1.000
_cell.angle_alpha   90.00
_cell.angle_beta   90.00
_cell.angle_gamma   90.00
#
_symmetry.space_group_name_H-M   'P 1'
#
loop_
_entity.id
_entity.type
_entity.pdbx_description
1 polymer ?
#
loop_
_entity_poly.entity_id
_entity_poly.type
_entity_poly.pdbx_seq_one_letter_code
_entity_poly.pdbx_strand_id
1 'polypeptide(L)'
;MNIQSAINKEVFIPCDERMLVAVEVRRRKRKRLSFLPTGAKGDYTTFICVSVTNTRPHQLLITKVKRFGGSSSFTRRSQWTVEQLRQVNGINPNKDSPEFNLVFDNAVDLWLASSSAEKCIFVQILYHACQIYWEGKAGSLGKVSHQRRASAHHEVGAGPSDCSPGSASKALQAQQKSYIPARQTEFINCQSKLTGDACTMNLIIYRCKAFLNRMQNKMVAKRRRSQVQEDCVVEEITHDDDHAP
;
A
#
# COMPACT_ATOMS: atom_id res chain seq x y z
N MET A 1 -15.98 6.55 17.52
CA MET A 1 -16.08 6.01 16.14
C MET A 1 -14.67 5.63 15.66
N ASN A 2 -14.49 4.48 15.02
CA ASN A 2 -13.17 4.05 14.49
C ASN A 2 -12.83 4.86 13.22
N ILE A 3 -11.64 5.47 13.18
CA ILE A 3 -11.17 6.30 12.06
C ILE A 3 -11.22 5.55 10.72
N GLN A 4 -10.88 4.27 10.71
CA GLN A 4 -10.91 3.45 9.49
C GLN A 4 -12.35 3.28 8.97
N SER A 5 -13.31 3.09 9.86
CA SER A 5 -14.73 2.99 9.49
C SER A 5 -15.27 4.31 8.94
N ALA A 6 -14.83 5.44 9.49
CA ALA A 6 -15.21 6.76 8.98
C ALA A 6 -14.64 6.99 7.57
N ILE A 7 -13.35 6.72 7.36
CA ILE A 7 -12.71 6.80 6.03
C ILE A 7 -13.44 5.90 5.02
N ASN A 8 -13.75 4.65 5.38
CA ASN A 8 -14.45 3.74 4.48
C ASN A 8 -15.80 4.29 4.04
N LYS A 9 -16.61 4.76 5.00
CA LYS A 9 -17.95 5.29 4.74
C LYS A 9 -17.94 6.56 3.91
N GLU A 10 -16.98 7.44 4.14
CA GLU A 10 -16.96 8.76 3.50
C GLU A 10 -16.23 8.76 2.15
N VAL A 11 -15.20 7.93 1.98
CA VAL A 11 -14.30 8.01 0.81
C VAL A 11 -14.44 6.84 -0.16
N PHE A 12 -14.78 5.65 0.32
CA PHE A 12 -14.70 4.42 -0.49
C PHE A 12 -16.07 3.85 -0.85
N ILE A 13 -16.98 3.75 0.12
CA ILE A 13 -18.36 3.29 -0.14
C ILE A 13 -19.06 4.13 -1.22
N PRO A 14 -18.97 5.47 -1.23
CA PRO A 14 -19.61 6.29 -2.28
C PRO A 14 -19.04 6.05 -3.68
N CYS A 15 -17.85 5.46 -3.80
CA CYS A 15 -17.18 5.16 -5.06
C CYS A 15 -17.32 3.69 -5.48
N ASP A 16 -18.18 2.91 -4.81
CA ASP A 16 -18.28 1.45 -5.00
C ASP A 16 -16.93 0.71 -4.82
N GLU A 17 -16.15 1.19 -3.85
CA GLU A 17 -14.86 0.61 -3.45
C GLU A 17 -14.97 -0.02 -2.06
N ARG A 18 -14.35 -1.19 -1.88
CA ARG A 18 -14.17 -1.83 -0.58
C ARG A 18 -12.76 -1.58 -0.04
N MET A 19 -12.64 -0.81 1.03
CA MET A 19 -11.35 -0.58 1.68
C MET A 19 -10.88 -1.83 2.45
N LEU A 20 -9.69 -2.33 2.15
CA LEU A 20 -9.06 -3.47 2.80
C LEU A 20 -8.29 -3.07 4.06
N VAL A 21 -7.54 -1.97 3.99
CA VAL A 21 -6.74 -1.44 5.11
C VAL A 21 -6.49 0.06 4.91
N ALA A 22 -6.37 0.78 6.03
CA ALA A 22 -5.85 2.14 6.07
C ALA A 22 -4.79 2.27 7.16
N VAL A 23 -3.64 2.85 6.81
CA VAL A 23 -2.53 3.14 7.71
C VAL A 23 -2.31 4.64 7.81
N GLU A 24 -2.21 5.16 9.04
CA GLU A 24 -1.80 6.54 9.27
C GLU A 24 -0.29 6.67 9.02
N VAL A 25 0.09 7.65 8.22
CA VAL A 25 1.49 7.86 7.81
C VAL A 25 1.93 9.31 7.94
N ARG A 26 3.23 9.46 8.14
CA ARG A 26 3.96 10.73 8.02
C ARG A 26 4.97 10.62 6.90
N ARG A 27 5.17 11.72 6.17
CA ARG A 27 6.16 11.76 5.08
C ARG A 27 7.55 11.77 5.69
N ARG A 28 8.39 10.81 5.32
CA ARG A 28 9.79 10.79 5.72
C ARG A 28 10.51 11.90 4.95
N LYS A 29 10.95 12.96 5.63
CA LYS A 29 11.74 14.03 4.99
C LYS A 29 13.06 13.40 4.52
N ARG A 30 13.33 13.37 3.22
CA ARG A 30 14.73 13.40 2.75
C ARG A 30 15.28 14.76 3.20
N LYS A 31 16.49 14.83 3.78
CA LYS A 31 17.14 16.11 4.13
C LYS A 31 16.99 17.07 2.93
N ARG A 32 16.12 18.08 3.05
CA ARG A 32 15.96 19.15 2.07
C ARG A 32 16.50 20.41 2.71
N LEU A 33 17.40 21.07 2.00
CA LEU A 33 18.08 22.31 2.36
C LEU A 33 17.09 23.33 2.96
N SER A 34 17.49 23.96 4.05
CA SER A 34 16.76 24.88 4.92
C SER A 34 16.32 26.20 4.27
N PHE A 35 16.47 26.37 2.96
CA PHE A 35 16.34 27.67 2.28
C PHE A 35 14.99 27.95 1.62
N LEU A 36 13.99 27.07 1.73
CA LEU A 36 12.64 27.36 1.24
C LEU A 36 11.68 27.60 2.41
N PRO A 37 10.97 28.74 2.46
CA PRO A 37 9.93 28.99 3.45
C PRO A 37 8.94 27.82 3.42
N THR A 38 8.83 27.13 4.56
CA THR A 38 7.81 26.10 4.75
C THR A 38 6.47 26.82 4.75
N GLY A 39 5.86 26.96 3.57
CA GLY A 39 4.52 27.54 3.42
C GLY A 39 3.59 26.89 4.43
N ALA A 40 2.86 27.73 5.17
CA ALA A 40 1.97 27.41 6.29
C ALA A 40 1.38 26.01 6.16
N LYS A 41 2.03 25.04 6.80
CA LYS A 41 1.69 23.63 6.68
C LYS A 41 0.53 23.40 7.63
N GLY A 42 -0.68 23.73 7.21
CA GLY A 42 -1.88 23.47 7.98
C GLY A 42 -1.85 22.03 8.48
N ASP A 43 -2.21 21.81 9.74
CA ASP A 43 -2.15 20.49 10.35
C ASP A 43 -3.00 19.52 9.53
N TYR A 44 -2.40 18.42 9.05
CA TYR A 44 -3.14 17.37 8.37
C TYR A 44 -2.62 16.00 8.77
N THR A 45 -3.53 15.07 8.96
CA THR A 45 -3.23 13.65 9.07
C THR A 45 -3.29 13.02 7.68
N THR A 46 -2.31 12.18 7.34
CA THR A 46 -2.29 11.47 6.04
C THR A 46 -2.50 9.98 6.27
N PHE A 47 -3.29 9.37 5.41
CA PHE A 47 -3.55 7.94 5.39
C PHE A 47 -3.21 7.37 4.02
N ILE A 48 -2.64 6.18 3.99
CA ILE A 48 -2.55 5.35 2.79
C ILE A 48 -3.53 4.21 2.96
N CYS A 49 -4.42 4.05 1.99
CA CYS A 49 -5.47 3.07 1.99
C CYS A 49 -5.29 2.12 0.81
N VAL A 50 -5.61 0.84 1.01
CA VAL A 50 -5.73 -0.14 -0.06
C VAL A 50 -7.20 -0.47 -0.22
N SER A 51 -7.72 -0.41 -1.43
CA SER A 51 -9.11 -0.70 -1.76
C SER A 51 -9.22 -1.58 -3.01
N VAL A 52 -10.35 -2.26 -3.15
CA VAL A 52 -10.74 -2.97 -4.38
C VAL A 52 -12.06 -2.44 -4.90
N THR A 53 -12.21 -2.34 -6.22
CA THR A 53 -13.49 -1.99 -6.84
C THR A 53 -14.44 -3.19 -6.83
N ASN A 54 -15.73 -2.96 -6.58
CA ASN A 54 -16.73 -4.03 -6.71
C ASN A 54 -17.18 -4.22 -8.16
N THR A 55 -16.95 -3.23 -9.03
CA THR A 55 -17.16 -3.34 -10.47
C THR A 55 -16.17 -4.31 -11.11
N ARG A 56 -16.60 -4.98 -12.18
CA ARG A 56 -15.76 -5.88 -12.98
C ARG A 56 -15.21 -5.12 -14.20
N PRO A 57 -13.92 -5.28 -14.56
CA PRO A 57 -12.90 -6.07 -13.86
C PRO A 57 -12.50 -5.45 -12.52
N HIS A 58 -12.29 -6.29 -11.51
CA HIS A 58 -11.88 -5.82 -10.18
C HIS A 58 -10.50 -5.16 -10.25
N GLN A 59 -10.40 -3.92 -9.77
CA GLN A 59 -9.16 -3.17 -9.70
C GLN A 59 -8.67 -3.09 -8.27
N LEU A 60 -7.37 -3.24 -8.07
CA LEU A 60 -6.70 -3.00 -6.80
C LEU A 60 -6.07 -1.61 -6.81
N LEU A 61 -6.48 -0.77 -5.86
CA LEU A 61 -6.15 0.64 -5.80
C LEU A 61 -5.44 0.98 -4.49
N ILE A 62 -4.47 1.89 -4.58
CA ILE A 62 -3.75 2.48 -3.45
C ILE A 62 -4.09 3.96 -3.44
N THR A 63 -4.70 4.42 -2.36
CA THR A 63 -5.29 5.76 -2.29
C THR A 63 -4.70 6.53 -1.12
N LYS A 64 -4.20 7.74 -1.40
CA LYS A 64 -3.74 8.69 -0.40
C LYS A 64 -4.89 9.59 0.02
N VAL A 65 -5.23 9.53 1.30
CA VAL A 65 -6.30 10.31 1.91
C VAL A 65 -5.70 11.28 2.92
N LYS A 66 -6.22 12.49 3.01
CA LYS A 66 -5.86 13.47 4.04
C LYS A 66 -7.08 13.86 4.85
N ARG A 67 -6.87 14.09 6.14
CA ARG A 67 -7.80 14.79 7.02
C ARG A 67 -7.13 16.08 7.48
N PHE A 68 -7.74 17.22 7.19
CA PHE A 68 -7.22 18.52 7.60
C PHE A 68 -7.66 18.85 9.04
N GLY A 69 -6.79 19.52 9.80
CA GLY A 69 -7.07 19.97 11.16
C GLY A 69 -8.28 20.90 11.18
N GLY A 70 -9.13 20.74 12.19
CA GLY A 70 -10.41 21.44 12.28
C GLY A 70 -11.52 20.87 11.38
N SER A 71 -11.22 19.96 10.45
CA SER A 71 -12.21 19.25 9.66
C SER A 71 -12.40 17.80 10.12
N SER A 72 -13.65 17.35 10.14
CA SER A 72 -13.97 15.93 10.27
C SER A 72 -13.89 15.17 8.94
N SER A 73 -13.84 15.88 7.82
CA SER A 73 -13.92 15.29 6.48
C SER A 73 -12.59 14.76 5.96
N PHE A 74 -12.67 13.75 5.10
CA PHE A 74 -11.55 13.13 4.43
C PHE A 74 -11.50 13.52 2.95
N THR A 75 -10.31 13.88 2.48
CA THR A 75 -10.10 14.26 1.09
C THR A 75 -9.14 13.30 0.40
N ARG A 76 -9.56 12.72 -0.72
CA ARG A 76 -8.71 11.94 -1.62
C ARG A 76 -7.70 12.88 -2.30
N ARG A 77 -6.40 12.58 -2.24
CA ARG A 77 -5.33 13.44 -2.79
C ARG A 77 -4.63 12.84 -3.99
N SER A 78 -4.46 11.54 -4.00
CA SER A 78 -3.80 10.79 -5.07
C SER A 78 -4.30 9.36 -5.02
N GLN A 79 -4.33 8.70 -6.15
CA GLN A 79 -4.72 7.31 -6.28
C GLN A 79 -3.83 6.67 -7.35
N TRP A 80 -3.44 5.42 -7.09
CA TRP A 80 -2.59 4.62 -7.96
C TRP A 80 -3.19 3.24 -8.12
N THR A 81 -3.02 2.64 -9.29
CA THR A 81 -3.34 1.23 -9.49
C THR A 81 -2.18 0.37 -9.00
N VAL A 82 -2.46 -0.88 -8.63
CA VAL A 82 -1.39 -1.82 -8.28
C VAL A 82 -0.42 -2.08 -9.45
N GLU A 83 -0.87 -1.88 -10.68
CA GLU A 83 -0.04 -2.03 -11.88
C GLU A 83 1.09 -1.01 -11.95
N GLN A 84 0.86 0.17 -11.36
CA GLN A 84 1.88 1.21 -11.23
C GLN A 84 2.83 0.94 -10.07
N LEU A 85 2.49 0.05 -9.13
CA LEU A 85 3.30 -0.27 -7.97
C LEU A 85 4.39 -1.28 -8.33
N ARG A 86 5.63 -0.80 -8.43
CA ARG A 86 6.80 -1.61 -8.74
C ARG A 86 7.37 -2.31 -7.52
N GLN A 87 7.45 -1.59 -6.39
CA GLN A 87 8.14 -2.11 -5.22
C GLN A 87 7.53 -1.62 -3.91
N VAL A 88 7.47 -2.51 -2.94
CA VAL A 88 7.22 -2.21 -1.52
C VAL A 88 8.49 -2.52 -0.75
N ASN A 89 9.12 -1.50 -0.19
CA ASN A 89 10.37 -1.63 0.57
C ASN A 89 10.09 -1.49 2.07
N GLY A 90 10.27 -2.57 2.84
CA GLY A 90 10.09 -2.60 4.30
C GLY A 90 11.22 -1.95 5.11
N ILE A 91 12.24 -1.41 4.41
CA ILE A 91 13.47 -0.76 4.91
C ILE A 91 14.41 -1.69 5.67
N ASN A 92 13.94 -2.35 6.73
CA ASN A 92 14.76 -3.22 7.54
C ASN A 92 13.98 -4.50 7.92
N PRO A 93 14.39 -5.68 7.42
CA PRO A 93 13.72 -6.94 7.72
C PRO A 93 14.01 -7.47 9.13
N ASN A 94 15.07 -6.97 9.79
CA ASN A 94 15.55 -7.47 11.09
C ASN A 94 15.17 -6.55 12.26
N LYS A 95 14.63 -5.35 11.97
CA LYS A 95 14.27 -4.34 12.97
C LYS A 95 12.79 -3.98 12.87
N ASP A 96 12.14 -3.86 14.03
CA ASP A 96 10.79 -3.30 14.15
C ASP A 96 10.83 -1.78 13.91
N SER A 97 10.86 -1.38 12.64
CA SER A 97 10.73 0.01 12.22
C SER A 97 9.33 0.30 11.67
N PRO A 98 8.80 1.53 11.84
CA PRO A 98 7.56 1.96 11.20
C PRO A 98 7.77 2.47 9.76
N GLU A 99 9.00 2.45 9.24
CA GLU A 99 9.35 3.01 7.94
C GLU A 99 9.12 2.01 6.80
N PHE A 100 8.57 2.52 5.69
CA PHE A 100 8.44 1.78 4.42
C PHE A 100 8.41 2.75 3.25
N ASN A 101 8.72 2.26 2.05
CA ASN A 101 8.58 3.02 0.82
C ASN A 101 7.66 2.30 -0.16
N LEU A 102 6.86 3.08 -0.88
CA LEU A 102 6.13 2.64 -2.06
C LEU A 102 6.81 3.24 -3.29
N VAL A 103 7.28 2.38 -4.19
CA VAL A 103 7.89 2.78 -5.46
C VAL A 103 6.87 2.51 -6.55
N PHE A 104 6.41 3.58 -7.17
CA PHE A 104 5.58 3.56 -8.35
C PHE A 104 6.41 3.88 -9.59
N ASP A 105 5.85 3.66 -10.78
CA ASP A 105 6.47 3.99 -12.06
C ASP A 105 7.10 5.40 -12.09
N ASN A 106 6.34 6.40 -11.61
CA ASN A 106 6.70 7.81 -11.76
C ASN A 106 7.01 8.49 -10.42
N ALA A 107 6.97 7.75 -9.31
CA ALA A 107 7.06 8.37 -7.98
C ALA A 107 7.60 7.40 -6.93
N VAL A 108 8.38 7.95 -5.99
CA VAL A 108 8.78 7.24 -4.77
C VAL A 108 8.20 7.95 -3.57
N ASP A 109 7.42 7.21 -2.80
CA ASP A 109 6.69 7.72 -1.66
C ASP A 109 7.24 7.09 -0.37
N LEU A 110 7.98 7.90 0.39
CA LEU A 110 8.67 7.50 1.61
C LEU A 110 7.77 7.77 2.83
N TRP A 111 7.38 6.70 3.51
CA TRP A 111 6.38 6.75 4.57
C TRP A 111 6.90 6.24 5.91
N LEU A 112 6.31 6.78 6.97
CA LEU A 112 6.53 6.38 8.34
C LEU A 112 5.16 6.16 8.97
N ALA A 113 4.80 4.91 9.25
CA ALA A 113 3.53 4.53 9.87
C ALA A 113 3.47 4.99 11.33
N SER A 114 2.29 5.05 11.96
CA SER A 114 2.20 5.41 13.38
C SER A 114 2.93 4.42 14.31
N SER A 115 3.06 3.15 13.89
CA SER A 115 3.81 2.11 14.59
C SER A 115 4.32 1.03 13.65
N SER A 116 5.32 0.25 14.10
CA SER A 116 5.83 -0.90 13.34
C SER A 116 4.75 -1.97 13.13
N ALA A 117 3.89 -2.22 14.12
CA ALA A 117 2.79 -3.16 14.00
C ALA A 117 1.78 -2.75 12.90
N GLU A 118 1.43 -1.46 12.81
CA GLU A 118 0.55 -0.97 11.74
C GLU A 118 1.18 -1.07 10.36
N LYS A 119 2.49 -0.79 10.24
CA LYS A 119 3.25 -1.05 9.01
C LYS A 119 3.11 -2.52 8.61
N CYS A 120 3.36 -3.44 9.54
CA CYS A 120 3.31 -4.88 9.29
C CYS A 120 1.93 -5.32 8.77
N ILE A 121 0.84 -4.90 9.43
CA ILE A 121 -0.53 -5.20 8.99
C ILE A 121 -0.76 -4.66 7.58
N PHE A 122 -0.37 -3.41 7.32
CA PHE A 122 -0.57 -2.77 6.02
C PHE A 122 0.19 -3.51 4.90
N VAL A 123 1.48 -3.76 5.09
CA VAL A 123 2.33 -4.44 4.10
C VAL A 123 1.83 -5.86 3.84
N GLN A 124 1.42 -6.59 4.88
CA GLN A 124 0.87 -7.93 4.74
C GLN A 124 -0.43 -7.94 3.93
N ILE A 125 -1.39 -7.06 4.26
CA ILE A 125 -2.64 -6.97 3.51
C ILE A 125 -2.38 -6.56 2.06
N LEU A 126 -1.48 -5.61 1.82
CA LEU A 126 -1.09 -5.20 0.48
C LEU A 126 -0.45 -6.34 -0.31
N TYR A 127 0.46 -7.10 0.31
CA TYR A 127 1.09 -8.27 -0.31
C TYR A 127 0.07 -9.30 -0.80
N HIS A 128 -0.84 -9.74 0.06
CA HIS A 128 -1.85 -10.72 -0.32
C HIS A 128 -2.84 -10.18 -1.35
N ALA A 129 -3.23 -8.91 -1.23
CA ALA A 129 -4.07 -8.28 -2.25
C ALA A 129 -3.37 -8.26 -3.61
N CYS A 130 -2.07 -7.95 -3.66
CA CYS A 130 -1.28 -8.02 -4.89
C CYS A 130 -1.23 -9.45 -5.45
N GLN A 131 -0.96 -10.48 -4.63
CA GLN A 131 -0.92 -11.87 -5.09
C GLN A 131 -2.25 -12.27 -5.75
N ILE A 132 -3.37 -12.07 -5.05
CA ILE A 132 -4.71 -12.39 -5.57
C ILE A 132 -5.01 -11.63 -6.87
N TYR A 133 -4.62 -10.35 -6.96
CA TYR A 133 -4.82 -9.54 -8.15
C TYR A 133 -4.04 -10.10 -9.36
N TRP A 134 -2.75 -10.40 -9.18
CA TRP A 134 -1.88 -10.85 -10.26
C TRP A 134 -2.19 -12.29 -10.68
N GLU A 135 -2.58 -13.17 -9.75
CA GLU A 135 -3.11 -14.51 -10.05
C GLU A 135 -4.38 -14.43 -10.90
N GLY A 136 -5.34 -13.58 -10.50
CA GLY A 136 -6.57 -13.36 -11.25
C GLY A 136 -6.31 -12.76 -12.65
N LYS A 137 -5.33 -11.86 -12.77
CA LYS A 137 -4.95 -11.25 -14.04
C LYS A 137 -4.27 -12.25 -15.00
N ALA A 138 -3.41 -13.12 -14.49
CA ALA A 138 -2.78 -14.19 -15.28
C ALA A 138 -3.82 -15.19 -15.82
N GLY A 139 -4.83 -15.55 -15.01
CA GLY A 139 -5.92 -16.43 -15.44
C GLY A 139 -6.85 -15.82 -16.50
N SER A 140 -6.93 -14.49 -16.60
CA SER A 140 -7.75 -13.79 -17.61
C SER A 140 -7.08 -13.72 -18.99
N LEU A 141 -5.75 -13.79 -19.06
CA LEU A 141 -4.99 -13.74 -20.33
C LEU A 141 -4.93 -15.09 -21.06
N GLY A 142 -5.32 -16.20 -20.41
CA GLY A 142 -5.27 -17.56 -20.96
C GLY A 142 -6.54 -18.06 -21.65
N LYS A 143 -7.58 -17.24 -21.82
CA LYS A 143 -8.84 -17.64 -22.47
C LYS A 143 -9.04 -17.00 -23.84
N VAL A 144 -8.15 -17.31 -24.79
CA VAL A 144 -8.44 -17.21 -26.22
C VAL A 144 -8.04 -18.54 -26.86
N SER A 145 -9.01 -19.18 -27.52
CA SER A 145 -8.90 -20.41 -28.31
C SER A 145 -8.67 -21.71 -27.54
N HIS A 146 -9.76 -22.44 -27.29
CA HIS A 146 -9.92 -23.80 -27.81
C HIS A 146 -11.41 -24.13 -27.83
N GLN A 147 -12.11 -23.50 -28.77
CA GLN A 147 -13.45 -23.91 -29.16
C GLN A 147 -13.32 -24.86 -30.36
N ARG A 148 -13.50 -26.15 -30.09
CA ARG A 148 -13.97 -27.22 -31.00
C ARG A 148 -13.29 -27.37 -32.37
N ARG A 149 -12.66 -28.53 -32.60
CA ARG A 149 -13.11 -29.41 -33.68
C ARG A 149 -12.77 -30.88 -33.41
N ALA A 150 -13.79 -31.71 -33.51
CA ALA A 150 -13.72 -33.15 -33.41
C ALA A 150 -13.34 -33.77 -34.76
N SER A 151 -12.62 -34.89 -34.68
CA SER A 151 -12.65 -36.07 -35.57
C SER A 151 -12.05 -36.03 -36.99
N ALA A 152 -11.16 -37.02 -37.20
CA ALA A 152 -11.12 -38.00 -38.32
C ALA A 152 -10.00 -37.90 -39.39
N HIS A 153 -9.12 -38.92 -39.33
CA HIS A 153 -8.61 -39.80 -40.40
C HIS A 153 -7.75 -39.32 -41.59
N HIS A 154 -6.75 -40.18 -41.88
CA HIS A 154 -6.15 -40.62 -43.17
C HIS A 154 -4.69 -40.22 -43.55
N GLU A 155 -3.81 -41.22 -43.34
CA GLU A 155 -2.72 -41.82 -44.14
C GLU A 155 -2.13 -41.24 -45.48
N VAL A 156 -0.79 -41.42 -45.57
CA VAL A 156 0.11 -41.86 -46.69
C VAL A 156 0.48 -40.91 -47.85
N GLY A 157 1.81 -40.78 -48.11
CA GLY A 157 2.36 -41.00 -49.47
C GLY A 157 3.25 -39.94 -50.15
N ALA A 158 4.56 -40.24 -50.23
CA ALA A 158 5.48 -40.13 -51.39
C ALA A 158 5.72 -38.83 -52.20
N GLY A 159 7.00 -38.40 -52.23
CA GLY A 159 7.77 -38.23 -53.49
C GLY A 159 7.83 -36.85 -54.17
N PRO A 160 8.90 -36.54 -54.96
CA PRO A 160 9.63 -35.27 -54.90
C PRO A 160 9.54 -34.40 -56.18
N SER A 161 9.87 -33.11 -56.10
CA SER A 161 10.34 -32.32 -57.26
C SER A 161 11.08 -31.05 -56.86
N ASP A 162 12.22 -30.86 -57.53
CA ASP A 162 13.17 -29.77 -57.46
C ASP A 162 12.60 -28.41 -57.86
N CYS A 163 13.17 -27.34 -57.28
CA CYS A 163 13.64 -26.13 -57.99
C CYS A 163 14.06 -25.04 -56.99
N SER A 164 15.28 -24.54 -57.15
CA SER A 164 15.81 -23.28 -56.58
C SER A 164 16.42 -22.47 -57.75
N PRO A 165 16.79 -21.18 -57.59
CA PRO A 165 16.42 -20.21 -56.55
C PRO A 165 15.91 -18.88 -57.16
N GLY A 166 15.15 -18.08 -56.42
CA GLY A 166 14.94 -16.70 -56.85
C GLY A 166 13.90 -15.89 -56.08
N SER A 167 14.41 -14.84 -55.42
CA SER A 167 13.75 -13.55 -55.17
C SER A 167 13.35 -13.25 -53.73
N ALA A 168 14.27 -12.53 -53.07
CA ALA A 168 14.06 -11.45 -52.10
C ALA A 168 12.83 -11.54 -51.17
N SER A 169 12.98 -12.26 -50.07
CA SER A 169 12.18 -12.01 -48.87
C SER A 169 12.58 -10.67 -48.25
N LYS A 170 11.83 -9.61 -48.56
CA LYS A 170 11.82 -8.40 -47.71
C LYS A 170 11.11 -8.76 -46.41
N ALA A 171 11.88 -9.24 -45.43
CA ALA A 171 11.46 -9.31 -44.05
C ALA A 171 11.20 -7.87 -43.57
N LEU A 172 9.94 -7.45 -43.61
CA LEU A 172 9.47 -6.35 -42.77
C LEU A 172 9.64 -6.84 -41.33
N GLN A 173 10.79 -6.51 -40.75
CA GLN A 173 11.02 -6.61 -39.32
C GLN A 173 9.93 -5.78 -38.66
N ALA A 174 8.87 -6.45 -38.23
CA ALA A 174 7.93 -5.91 -37.27
C ALA A 174 8.78 -5.44 -36.11
N GLN A 175 8.84 -4.11 -35.92
CA GLN A 175 9.50 -3.49 -34.80
C GLN A 175 9.10 -4.26 -33.55
N GLN A 176 10.07 -5.01 -33.02
CA GLN A 176 9.96 -5.72 -31.77
C GLN A 176 9.88 -4.62 -30.70
N LYS A 177 8.69 -4.05 -30.51
CA LYS A 177 8.34 -3.36 -29.28
C LYS A 177 8.55 -4.42 -28.22
N SER A 178 9.63 -4.29 -27.46
CA SER A 178 9.90 -5.13 -26.31
C SER A 178 8.66 -5.08 -25.44
N TYR A 179 7.88 -6.16 -25.47
CA TYR A 179 6.83 -6.39 -24.51
C TYR A 179 7.54 -6.57 -23.19
N ILE A 180 7.74 -5.46 -22.45
CA ILE A 180 8.19 -5.53 -21.07
C ILE A 180 7.03 -6.22 -20.35
N PRO A 181 7.20 -7.47 -19.88
CA PRO A 181 6.14 -8.14 -19.14
C PRO A 181 5.78 -7.24 -17.97
N ALA A 182 4.48 -7.05 -17.70
CA ALA A 182 4.03 -6.29 -16.55
C ALA A 182 4.68 -6.87 -15.29
N ARG A 183 5.76 -6.24 -14.81
CA ARG A 183 6.53 -6.75 -13.69
C ARG A 183 5.63 -6.73 -12.46
N GLN A 184 5.40 -7.90 -11.88
CA GLN A 184 4.69 -8.08 -10.61
C GLN A 184 5.37 -7.21 -9.54
N THR A 185 4.57 -6.69 -8.61
CA THR A 185 5.10 -5.88 -7.50
C THR A 185 6.10 -6.68 -6.66
N GLU A 186 7.30 -6.14 -6.48
CA GLU A 186 8.34 -6.75 -5.65
C GLU A 186 8.25 -6.27 -4.19
N PHE A 187 8.28 -7.20 -3.25
CA PHE A 187 8.32 -6.89 -1.82
C PHE A 187 9.71 -7.20 -1.28
N ILE A 188 10.47 -6.15 -0.92
CA ILE A 188 11.85 -6.28 -0.46
C ILE A 188 12.02 -5.72 0.94
N ASN A 189 13.04 -6.19 1.67
CA ASN A 189 13.36 -5.75 3.03
C ASN A 189 12.17 -5.77 3.99
N CYS A 190 11.16 -6.59 3.67
CA CYS A 190 10.02 -6.85 4.52
C CYS A 190 10.41 -7.98 5.47
N GLN A 191 9.90 -7.96 6.70
CA GLN A 191 10.13 -9.06 7.62
C GLN A 191 9.60 -10.35 6.99
N SER A 192 10.39 -11.43 6.99
CA SER A 192 10.06 -12.71 6.35
C SER A 192 8.74 -13.31 6.85
N LYS A 193 8.35 -12.97 8.09
CA LYS A 193 7.06 -13.37 8.71
C LYS A 193 5.83 -12.73 8.05
N LEU A 194 6.00 -11.73 7.19
CA LEU A 194 4.89 -10.99 6.55
C LEU A 194 4.50 -11.53 5.18
N THR A 195 5.37 -12.31 4.52
CA THR A 195 5.22 -12.74 3.12
C THR A 195 5.19 -14.26 2.95
N GLY A 196 5.17 -15.05 4.03
CA GLY A 196 5.07 -16.52 4.01
C GLY A 196 3.69 -17.06 4.43
N ASP A 197 3.54 -18.39 4.42
CA ASP A 197 2.29 -19.16 4.60
C ASP A 197 1.53 -18.94 5.93
N ALA A 198 2.10 -18.22 6.89
CA ALA A 198 1.49 -17.93 8.20
C ALA A 198 0.47 -16.76 8.16
N CYS A 199 -0.27 -16.64 7.05
CA CYS A 199 -1.05 -15.45 6.68
C CYS A 199 -2.15 -15.07 7.70
N THR A 200 -2.95 -16.02 8.16
CA THR A 200 -4.11 -15.73 9.03
C THR A 200 -3.70 -15.49 10.49
N MET A 201 -2.75 -16.29 11.00
CA MET A 201 -2.31 -16.21 12.41
C MET A 201 -1.50 -14.94 12.66
N ASN A 202 -0.65 -14.52 11.72
CA ASN A 202 0.08 -13.27 11.83
C ASN A 202 -0.86 -12.06 11.84
N LEU A 203 -1.94 -12.05 11.05
CA LEU A 203 -2.89 -10.94 11.05
C LEU A 203 -3.55 -10.74 12.43
N ILE A 204 -3.93 -11.83 13.11
CA ILE A 204 -4.50 -11.77 14.46
C ILE A 204 -3.45 -11.28 15.46
N ILE A 205 -2.23 -11.85 15.42
CA ILE A 205 -1.13 -11.45 16.31
C ILE A 205 -0.78 -9.97 16.12
N TYR A 206 -0.66 -9.50 14.88
CA TYR A 206 -0.34 -8.11 14.60
C TYR A 206 -1.50 -7.18 14.97
N ARG A 207 -2.76 -7.57 14.78
CA ARG A 207 -3.93 -6.81 15.27
C ARG A 207 -3.92 -6.69 16.79
N CYS A 208 -3.63 -7.78 17.52
CA CYS A 208 -3.46 -7.76 18.97
C CYS A 208 -2.29 -6.86 19.40
N LYS A 209 -1.12 -6.98 18.75
CA LYS A 209 0.04 -6.12 19.03
C LYS A 209 -0.23 -4.65 18.73
N ALA A 210 -0.91 -4.31 17.62
CA ALA A 210 -1.26 -2.95 17.29
C ALA A 210 -2.28 -2.38 18.29
N PHE A 211 -3.25 -3.18 18.72
CA PHE A 211 -4.20 -2.81 19.76
C PHE A 211 -3.49 -2.53 21.08
N LEU A 212 -2.61 -3.42 21.53
CA LEU A 212 -1.82 -3.26 22.76
C LEU A 212 -0.91 -2.04 22.68
N ASN A 213 -0.22 -1.81 21.56
CA ASN A 213 0.61 -0.61 21.37
C ASN A 213 -0.23 0.68 21.41
N ARG A 214 -1.42 0.69 20.81
CA ARG A 214 -2.33 1.85 20.90
C ARG A 214 -2.82 2.09 22.32
N MET A 215 -3.13 1.02 23.07
CA MET A 215 -3.50 1.10 24.48
C MET A 215 -2.34 1.65 25.32
N GLN A 216 -1.13 1.12 25.13
CA GLN A 216 0.07 1.57 25.83
C GLN A 216 0.36 3.04 25.54
N ASN A 217 0.29 3.48 24.28
CA ASN A 217 0.48 4.88 23.92
C ASN A 217 -0.58 5.80 24.55
N LYS A 218 -1.84 5.36 24.63
CA LYS A 218 -2.91 6.10 25.31
C LYS A 218 -2.68 6.17 26.83
N MET A 219 -2.23 5.09 27.45
CA MET A 219 -1.91 5.05 28.89
C MET A 219 -0.72 5.95 29.23
N VAL A 220 0.34 5.92 28.40
CA VAL A 220 1.50 6.80 28.55
C VAL A 220 1.11 8.27 28.37
N ALA A 221 0.27 8.59 27.37
CA ALA A 221 -0.23 9.94 27.17
C ALA A 221 -1.11 10.43 28.34
N LYS A 222 -1.92 9.55 28.95
CA LYS A 222 -2.69 9.86 30.16
C LYS A 222 -1.77 10.13 31.35
N ARG A 223 -0.78 9.26 31.62
CA ARG A 223 0.20 9.45 32.70
C ARG A 223 0.94 10.77 32.58
N ARG A 224 1.37 11.15 31.38
CA ARG A 224 2.03 12.44 31.14
C ARG A 224 1.10 13.64 31.38
N ARG A 225 -0.19 13.55 31.03
CA ARG A 225 -1.17 14.60 31.36
C ARG A 225 -1.42 14.71 32.85
N SER A 226 -1.50 13.59 33.57
CA SER A 226 -1.65 13.58 35.02
C SER A 226 -0.43 14.19 35.72
N GLN A 227 0.79 13.86 35.28
CA GLN A 227 2.02 14.46 35.82
C GLN A 227 2.10 15.96 35.55
N VAL A 228 1.80 16.42 34.34
CA VAL A 228 1.78 17.87 34.03
C VAL A 228 0.72 18.61 34.85
N GLN A 229 -0.41 17.95 35.15
CA GLN A 229 -1.44 18.56 35.98
C GLN A 229 -1.08 18.56 37.47
N GLU A 230 -0.36 17.55 37.96
CA GLU A 230 0.22 17.56 39.32
C GLU A 230 1.32 18.63 39.45
N ASP A 231 2.21 18.75 38.46
CA ASP A 231 3.28 19.77 38.47
C ASP A 231 2.71 21.21 38.43
N CYS A 232 1.67 21.48 37.63
CA CYS A 232 1.01 22.79 37.64
C CYS A 232 0.30 23.12 38.96
N VAL A 233 -0.27 22.11 39.64
CA VAL A 233 -0.94 22.32 40.95
C VAL A 233 0.09 22.58 42.06
N VAL A 234 1.29 21.98 41.97
CA VAL A 234 2.37 22.22 42.94
C VAL A 234 3.01 23.61 42.75
N GLU A 235 3.13 24.11 41.52
CA GLU A 235 3.59 25.50 41.26
C GLU A 235 2.58 26.57 41.73
N GLU A 236 1.27 26.30 41.67
CA GLU A 236 0.22 27.24 42.13
C GLU A 236 0.19 27.35 43.66
N ILE A 237 0.37 26.26 44.39
CA ILE A 237 0.38 26.24 45.86
C ILE A 237 1.65 26.89 46.45
N THR A 238 2.75 26.96 45.70
CA THR A 238 4.00 27.56 46.18
C THR A 238 4.09 29.07 46.02
N HIS A 239 3.08 29.73 45.42
CA HIS A 239 3.03 31.19 45.26
C HIS A 239 2.07 31.90 46.21
N ASP A 240 1.29 31.19 47.03
CA ASP A 240 0.27 31.78 47.91
C ASP A 240 0.68 31.90 49.40
N ASP A 241 1.87 31.44 49.79
CA ASP A 241 2.33 31.44 51.20
C ASP A 241 3.26 32.61 51.60
N ASP A 242 3.29 33.69 50.82
CA ASP A 242 4.15 34.86 51.10
C ASP A 242 3.35 36.18 51.17
N HIS A 243 2.20 36.17 51.85
CA HIS A 243 1.57 37.41 52.32
C HIS A 243 0.64 37.21 53.53
N ALA A 244 1.16 37.43 54.73
CA ALA A 244 0.39 37.93 55.87
C ALA A 244 1.32 38.63 56.88
N PRO A 245 0.82 39.66 57.59
CA PRO A 245 1.56 40.86 57.97
C PRO A 245 2.49 40.76 59.19
#